data_AF-A0AA41R7C7-F1
#
_entry.id   AF-A0AA41R7C7-F1
#
_cell.length_a   1.000
_cell.length_b   1.000
_cell.length_c   1.000
_cell.angle_alpha   90.00
_cell.angle_beta   90.00
_cell.angle_gamma   90.00
#
_symmetry.space_group_name_H-M   'P 1'
#
loop_
_entity.id
_entity.type
_entity.pdbx_description
1 polymer ?
#
loop_
_entity_poly.entity_id
_entity_poly.type
_entity_poly.pdbx_seq_one_letter_code
_entity_poly.pdbx_strand_id
1 'polypeptide(L)'
;LVAGGRRLGGISPKRPQSYTRRPVQQIPGGEVENARAVFCNAISIPTLILISVATIGGLRIIVASAFECLSQRRSVVSETVFRNRGHADIPHAFVLGVAGSPRKGGNSDVLVRQILKGVADCGVRSRGVQLRDYQYQGCIGCEKCRKTGVCKGLKDGMTLIYPDFLAAQGLVLVSPTHTYNITAWMKAFIDRLYCFYDFNDHRPRGWSSRLAGQGRKAVLAAICEQPDAADMGFTLEALRYPLEALGYQIIAELPVFGVFDRAKVKTQEAVMQQARQMGRALAQALSA
;
A
#
# COMPACT_ATOMS: atom_id res chain seq x y z
N LEU A 1 -26.40 36.26 -40.21
CA LEU A 1 -25.73 35.56 -41.33
C LEU A 1 -24.25 35.53 -40.97
N VAL A 2 -23.68 34.46 -40.41
CA VAL A 2 -23.42 33.16 -41.05
C VAL A 2 -23.52 32.05 -40.00
N ALA A 3 -24.36 31.05 -40.29
CA ALA A 3 -24.42 29.77 -39.60
C ALA A 3 -23.43 28.80 -40.26
N GLY A 4 -22.70 28.03 -39.45
CA GLY A 4 -21.71 27.06 -39.92
C GLY A 4 -21.65 25.81 -39.04
N GLY A 5 -22.78 25.13 -38.84
CA GLY A 5 -22.84 23.85 -38.16
C GLY A 5 -22.52 22.70 -39.12
N ARG A 6 -21.36 22.04 -38.95
CA ARG A 6 -21.07 20.75 -39.60
C ARG A 6 -21.64 19.62 -38.75
N ARG A 7 -22.54 18.83 -39.35
CA ARG A 7 -23.05 17.57 -38.79
C ARG A 7 -21.95 16.51 -38.86
N LEU A 8 -21.58 15.94 -37.73
CA LEU A 8 -20.81 14.69 -37.67
C LEU A 8 -21.80 13.52 -37.79
N GLY A 9 -21.60 12.68 -38.80
CA GLY A 9 -22.39 11.48 -39.04
C GLY A 9 -22.27 10.48 -37.89
N GLY A 10 -23.41 9.98 -37.43
CA GLY A 10 -23.51 9.00 -36.36
C GLY A 10 -22.98 7.63 -36.80
N ILE A 11 -21.96 7.15 -36.08
CA ILE A 11 -21.53 5.74 -36.11
C ILE A 11 -22.38 5.00 -35.07
N SER A 12 -23.26 4.12 -35.54
CA SER A 12 -24.07 3.25 -34.69
C SER A 12 -23.21 2.10 -34.13
N PRO A 13 -23.13 1.90 -32.79
CA PRO A 13 -22.33 0.81 -32.24
C PRO A 13 -23.05 -0.53 -32.43
N LYS A 14 -22.44 -1.44 -33.21
CA LYS A 14 -22.87 -2.84 -33.31
C LYS A 14 -22.74 -3.51 -31.93
N ARG A 15 -23.82 -4.18 -31.49
CA ARG A 15 -23.87 -4.94 -30.22
C ARG A 15 -22.84 -6.08 -30.22
N PRO A 16 -22.16 -6.36 -29.10
CA PRO A 16 -21.29 -7.53 -28.99
C PRO A 16 -22.11 -8.83 -28.93
N GLN A 17 -21.71 -9.81 -29.73
CA GLN A 17 -22.27 -11.16 -29.74
C GLN A 17 -21.97 -11.87 -28.41
N SER A 18 -22.99 -12.52 -27.85
CA SER A 18 -22.93 -13.30 -26.60
C SER A 18 -22.04 -14.53 -26.76
N TYR A 19 -21.02 -14.65 -25.91
CA TYR A 19 -20.17 -15.84 -25.82
C TYR A 19 -20.89 -16.92 -24.99
N THR A 20 -21.32 -18.00 -25.61
CA THR A 20 -21.92 -19.16 -24.93
C THR A 20 -20.83 -20.01 -24.27
N ARG A 21 -20.94 -20.26 -22.96
CA ARG A 21 -20.06 -21.18 -22.23
C ARG A 21 -20.35 -22.62 -22.66
N ARG A 22 -19.34 -23.37 -23.13
CA ARG A 22 -19.44 -24.83 -23.27
C ARG A 22 -19.29 -25.51 -21.90
N PRO A 23 -20.05 -26.58 -21.61
CA PRO A 23 -19.90 -27.35 -20.38
C PRO A 23 -18.65 -28.25 -20.43
N VAL A 24 -17.99 -28.40 -19.28
CA VAL A 24 -16.85 -29.30 -19.08
C VAL A 24 -17.36 -30.74 -18.94
N GLN A 25 -16.85 -31.65 -19.78
CA GLN A 25 -17.12 -33.09 -19.69
C GLN A 25 -16.48 -33.71 -18.43
N GLN A 26 -17.25 -34.53 -17.72
CA GLN A 26 -16.78 -35.40 -16.64
C GLN A 26 -16.09 -36.64 -17.21
N ILE A 27 -15.00 -37.08 -16.57
CA ILE A 27 -14.37 -38.39 -16.78
C ILE A 27 -14.58 -39.22 -15.50
N PRO A 28 -15.00 -40.51 -15.58
CA PRO A 28 -15.33 -41.32 -14.41
C PRO A 28 -14.17 -42.20 -13.91
N GLY A 29 -14.17 -42.45 -12.60
CA GLY A 29 -13.83 -43.74 -11.99
C GLY A 29 -12.37 -44.06 -11.66
N GLY A 30 -12.06 -44.12 -10.35
CA GLY A 30 -10.87 -44.76 -9.79
C GLY A 30 -10.98 -44.79 -8.26
N GLU A 31 -11.20 -45.98 -7.70
CA GLU A 31 -11.50 -46.26 -6.29
C GLU A 31 -10.31 -45.99 -5.34
N VAL A 32 -10.62 -45.55 -4.11
CA VAL A 32 -9.67 -45.42 -2.99
C VAL A 32 -10.29 -46.10 -1.77
N GLU A 33 -9.64 -47.14 -1.24
CA GLU A 33 -10.06 -47.83 -0.02
C GLU A 33 -9.35 -47.28 1.22
N ASN A 34 -10.18 -46.77 2.14
CA ASN A 34 -10.10 -46.76 3.60
C ASN A 34 -8.78 -46.46 4.36
N ALA A 35 -8.74 -45.25 4.94
CA ALA A 35 -8.22 -45.03 6.29
C ALA A 35 -9.04 -43.95 7.01
N ARG A 36 -9.69 -44.32 8.11
CA ARG A 36 -10.43 -43.38 8.99
C ARG A 36 -9.43 -42.54 9.78
N ALA A 37 -9.18 -41.31 9.33
CA ALA A 37 -8.54 -40.26 10.12
C ALA A 37 -9.61 -39.30 10.66
N VAL A 38 -9.66 -39.14 11.98
CA VAL A 38 -10.47 -38.10 12.64
C VAL A 38 -9.78 -36.76 12.38
N PHE A 39 -10.35 -35.96 11.48
CA PHE A 39 -9.84 -34.63 11.15
C PHE A 39 -10.13 -33.63 12.28
N CYS A 40 -9.08 -33.12 12.92
CA CYS A 40 -9.14 -31.88 13.68
C CYS A 40 -8.75 -30.73 12.73
N ASN A 41 -9.73 -29.90 12.37
CA ASN A 41 -9.54 -28.72 11.51
C ASN A 41 -8.69 -27.66 12.24
N ALA A 42 -7.38 -27.63 12.00
CA ALA A 42 -6.55 -26.42 11.99
C ALA A 42 -5.10 -26.77 11.62
N ILE A 43 -4.56 -26.08 10.61
CA ILE A 43 -3.13 -25.90 10.29
C ILE A 43 -2.45 -27.08 9.57
N SER A 44 -2.27 -26.93 8.26
CA SER A 44 -1.44 -27.81 7.41
C SER A 44 0.04 -27.42 7.47
N ILE A 45 0.81 -27.97 8.41
CA ILE A 45 2.26 -28.22 8.28
C ILE A 45 2.56 -29.51 9.07
N PRO A 46 3.22 -30.53 8.51
CA PRO A 46 3.59 -31.73 9.28
C PRO A 46 4.80 -31.41 10.17
N THR A 47 4.56 -31.12 11.45
CA THR A 47 5.62 -31.09 12.47
C THR A 47 5.88 -32.52 12.93
N LEU A 48 7.09 -33.03 12.72
CA LEU A 48 7.50 -34.33 13.26
C LEU A 48 7.82 -34.16 14.76
N ILE A 49 6.99 -34.74 15.63
CA ILE A 49 7.22 -34.73 17.10
C ILE A 49 7.82 -36.08 17.49
N LEU A 50 9.08 -36.08 17.93
CA LEU A 50 9.70 -37.23 18.56
C LEU A 50 9.42 -37.17 20.07
N ILE A 51 8.69 -38.17 20.57
CA ILE A 51 8.42 -38.34 22.00
C ILE A 51 9.37 -39.43 22.52
N SER A 52 10.27 -39.06 23.42
CA SER A 52 11.09 -40.03 24.15
C SER A 52 10.66 -40.05 25.61
N VAL A 53 10.44 -41.25 26.15
CA VAL A 53 10.04 -41.45 27.55
C VAL A 53 11.24 -42.01 28.30
N ALA A 54 11.70 -41.29 29.33
CA ALA A 54 12.72 -41.76 30.24
C ALA A 54 12.13 -41.89 31.65
N THR A 55 12.59 -42.90 32.39
CA THR A 55 12.19 -43.13 33.79
C THR A 55 13.43 -43.00 34.66
N ILE A 56 13.45 -42.01 35.56
CA ILE A 56 14.51 -41.84 36.56
C ILE A 56 13.82 -41.80 37.93
N GLY A 57 14.20 -42.70 38.82
CA GLY A 57 13.69 -42.73 40.20
C GLY A 57 12.17 -42.92 40.33
N GLY A 58 11.53 -43.64 39.41
CA GLY A 58 10.08 -43.90 39.44
C GLY A 58 9.18 -42.78 38.93
N LEU A 59 9.76 -41.64 38.50
CA LEU A 59 9.02 -40.57 37.83
C LEU A 59 9.14 -40.71 36.31
N ARG A 60 8.00 -40.71 35.60
CA ARG A 60 7.97 -40.69 34.13
C ARG A 60 8.17 -39.27 33.62
N ILE A 61 9.26 -39.03 32.90
CA ILE A 61 9.54 -37.73 32.27
C ILE A 61 9.32 -37.89 30.76
N ILE A 62 8.39 -37.09 30.23
CA ILE A 62 8.10 -37.02 28.80
C ILE A 62 8.87 -35.83 28.23
N VAL A 63 9.85 -36.09 27.39
CA VAL A 63 10.57 -35.04 26.65
C VAL A 63 10.05 -35.06 25.22
N ALA A 64 9.35 -33.99 24.84
CA ALA A 64 8.91 -33.77 23.47
C ALA A 64 9.86 -32.74 22.82
N SER A 65 10.65 -33.20 21.86
CA SER A 65 11.55 -32.33 21.10
C SER A 65 10.91 -32.02 19.74
N ALA A 66 10.54 -30.76 19.51
CA ALA A 66 10.10 -30.30 18.20
C ALA A 66 11.34 -29.92 17.36
N PHE A 67 11.61 -30.67 16.29
CA PHE A 67 12.60 -30.28 15.29
C PHE A 67 11.91 -29.37 14.26
N GLU A 68 12.16 -28.07 14.34
CA GLU A 68 11.80 -27.14 13.27
C GLU A 68 12.87 -27.18 12.17
N CYS A 69 12.43 -27.49 10.95
CA CYS A 69 13.26 -27.42 9.75
C CYS A 69 13.72 -25.97 9.53
N LEU A 70 15.00 -25.72 9.80
CA LEU A 70 15.69 -24.46 9.56
C LEU A 70 15.74 -24.13 8.06
N SER A 71 14.70 -23.53 7.51
CA SER A 71 14.82 -22.85 6.19
C SER A 71 14.04 -21.56 6.00
N GLN A 72 13.24 -21.07 6.97
CA GLN A 72 12.60 -19.76 6.82
C GLN A 72 12.58 -18.95 8.13
N ARG A 73 13.53 -18.02 8.27
CA ARG A 73 13.32 -16.82 9.10
C ARG A 73 12.19 -16.00 8.47
N ARG A 74 10.95 -16.29 8.84
CA ARG A 74 9.84 -15.36 8.72
C ARG A 74 9.22 -15.20 10.09
N SER A 75 9.39 -13.99 10.63
CA SER A 75 8.72 -13.50 11.82
C SER A 75 7.23 -13.87 11.78
N VAL A 76 6.82 -14.73 12.70
CA VAL A 76 5.42 -14.92 13.08
C VAL A 76 4.95 -13.62 13.72
N VAL A 77 4.34 -12.73 12.93
CA VAL A 77 3.54 -11.64 13.50
C VAL A 77 2.22 -12.30 13.91
N SER A 78 2.19 -12.72 15.17
CA SER A 78 1.04 -13.30 15.84
C SER A 78 -0.20 -12.41 15.67
N GLU A 79 -1.34 -13.08 15.53
CA GLU A 79 -2.72 -12.64 15.27
C GLU A 79 -3.33 -11.67 16.32
N THR A 80 -2.51 -10.96 17.10
CA THR A 80 -2.93 -10.27 18.33
C THR A 80 -3.40 -8.81 18.12
N VAL A 81 -3.34 -8.24 16.91
CA VAL A 81 -3.55 -6.77 16.72
C VAL A 81 -5.00 -6.35 16.41
N PHE A 82 -6.01 -7.22 16.55
CA PHE A 82 -7.42 -6.82 16.36
C PHE A 82 -8.30 -7.05 17.59
N ARG A 83 -7.81 -6.72 18.79
CA ARG A 83 -8.66 -6.55 19.99
C ARG A 83 -8.17 -5.41 20.87
N ASN A 84 -8.69 -4.21 20.63
CA ASN A 84 -9.42 -3.41 21.61
C ASN A 84 -9.81 -2.05 21.00
N ARG A 85 -11.12 -1.79 20.91
CA ARG A 85 -11.67 -0.46 20.66
C ARG A 85 -11.63 0.30 21.99
N GLY A 86 -11.01 1.48 22.05
CA GLY A 86 -10.99 2.31 23.26
C GLY A 86 -10.01 3.48 23.32
N HIS A 87 -9.10 3.63 22.35
CA HIS A 87 -8.37 4.86 22.10
C HIS A 87 -8.45 5.10 20.60
N ALA A 88 -8.82 6.31 20.17
CA ALA A 88 -8.60 6.69 18.77
C ALA A 88 -7.11 6.42 18.47
N ASP A 89 -6.80 5.76 17.35
CA ASP A 89 -5.42 5.50 16.91
C ASP A 89 -4.73 6.84 16.65
N ILE A 90 -4.22 7.48 17.71
CA ILE A 90 -3.45 8.71 17.62
C ILE A 90 -2.16 8.34 16.90
N PRO A 91 -1.89 8.90 15.71
CA PRO A 91 -0.67 8.60 15.00
C PRO A 91 0.53 9.09 15.82
N HIS A 92 1.63 8.34 15.78
CA HIS A 92 2.87 8.72 16.45
C HIS A 92 3.76 9.54 15.51
N ALA A 93 4.76 10.22 16.07
CA ALA A 93 5.84 10.86 15.33
C ALA A 93 6.72 9.80 14.61
N PHE A 94 6.15 9.24 13.55
CA PHE A 94 6.67 8.22 12.67
C PHE A 94 6.33 8.59 11.24
N VAL A 95 7.29 8.41 10.33
CA VAL A 95 7.12 8.72 8.92
C VAL A 95 7.13 7.46 8.06
N LEU A 96 6.06 7.27 7.29
CA LEU A 96 6.01 6.25 6.25
C LEU A 96 6.39 6.87 4.90
N GLY A 97 7.41 6.34 4.24
CA GLY A 97 7.74 6.71 2.86
C GLY A 97 7.32 5.64 1.87
N VAL A 98 6.61 6.03 0.82
CA VAL A 98 6.04 5.13 -0.20
C VAL A 98 6.53 5.53 -1.58
N ALA A 99 7.20 4.60 -2.27
CA ALA A 99 7.67 4.80 -3.64
C ALA A 99 6.89 3.93 -4.64
N GLY A 100 6.39 4.57 -5.70
CA GLY A 100 5.56 3.94 -6.73
C GLY A 100 6.30 3.39 -7.94
N SER A 101 7.63 3.52 -8.01
CA SER A 101 8.38 3.09 -9.20
C SER A 101 8.54 1.56 -9.29
N PRO A 102 8.37 0.97 -10.48
CA PRO A 102 8.75 -0.41 -10.75
C PRO A 102 10.26 -0.63 -10.85
N ARG A 103 11.05 0.42 -11.06
CA ARG A 103 12.49 0.30 -11.25
C ARG A 103 13.18 0.19 -9.89
N LYS A 104 13.61 -1.02 -9.51
CA LYS A 104 14.44 -1.25 -8.32
C LYS A 104 15.72 -0.41 -8.40
N GLY A 105 15.98 0.37 -7.35
CA GLY A 105 17.14 1.28 -7.31
C GLY A 105 17.03 2.45 -8.30
N GLY A 106 15.81 2.77 -8.78
CA GLY A 106 15.55 3.92 -9.65
C GLY A 106 15.54 5.26 -8.91
N ASN A 107 15.10 6.30 -9.62
CA ASN A 107 15.09 7.67 -9.11
C ASN A 107 14.14 7.86 -7.92
N SER A 108 12.94 7.26 -7.95
CA SER A 108 11.99 7.31 -6.83
C SER A 108 12.54 6.64 -5.57
N ASP A 109 13.21 5.50 -5.71
CA ASP A 109 13.89 4.82 -4.60
C ASP A 109 14.96 5.71 -3.96
N VAL A 110 15.72 6.44 -4.79
CA VAL A 110 16.75 7.36 -4.32
C VAL A 110 16.12 8.54 -3.57
N LEU A 111 15.10 9.17 -4.14
CA LEU A 111 14.44 10.32 -3.53
C LEU A 111 13.75 9.97 -2.22
N VAL A 112 12.98 8.87 -2.17
CA VAL A 112 12.30 8.48 -0.92
C VAL A 112 13.32 8.22 0.19
N ARG A 113 14.44 7.54 -0.10
CA ARG A 113 15.51 7.33 0.88
C ARG A 113 16.16 8.64 1.31
N GLN A 114 16.35 9.59 0.39
CA GLN A 114 16.97 10.87 0.71
C GLN A 114 16.07 11.74 1.60
N ILE A 115 14.76 11.75 1.33
CA ILE A 115 13.77 12.41 2.20
C ILE A 115 13.77 11.75 3.58
N LEU A 116 13.71 10.41 3.65
CA LEU A 116 13.74 9.70 4.93
C LEU A 116 15.05 9.88 5.71
N LYS A 117 16.18 10.11 5.04
CA LYS A 117 17.43 10.53 5.71
C LYS A 117 17.26 11.89 6.38
N GLY A 118 16.62 12.85 5.71
CA GLY A 118 16.29 14.15 6.30
C GLY A 118 15.41 14.02 7.55
N VAL A 119 14.44 13.10 7.53
CA VAL A 119 13.62 12.79 8.72
C VAL A 119 14.48 12.22 9.85
N ALA A 120 15.35 11.25 9.53
CA ALA A 120 16.24 10.61 10.50
C ALA A 120 17.26 11.59 11.11
N ASP A 121 17.71 12.59 10.35
CA ASP A 121 18.59 13.67 10.87
C ASP A 121 17.94 14.46 12.01
N CYS A 122 16.61 14.46 12.11
CA CYS A 122 15.84 15.09 13.18
C CYS A 122 15.43 14.11 14.28
N GLY A 123 15.95 12.87 14.29
CA GLY A 123 15.64 11.86 15.30
C GLY A 123 14.27 11.19 15.19
N VAL A 124 13.48 11.51 14.14
CA VAL A 124 12.16 10.92 13.93
C VAL A 124 12.30 9.55 13.24
N ARG A 125 11.59 8.55 13.78
CA ARG A 125 11.60 7.20 13.20
C ARG A 125 10.90 7.19 11.84
N SER A 126 11.41 6.40 10.92
CA SER A 126 10.77 6.24 9.61
C SER A 126 10.92 4.84 9.03
N ARG A 127 10.04 4.52 8.07
CA ARG A 127 10.08 3.28 7.28
C ARG A 127 9.82 3.58 5.82
N GLY A 128 10.59 2.95 4.94
CA GLY A 128 10.35 2.97 3.49
C GLY A 128 9.59 1.74 3.01
N VAL A 129 8.65 1.95 2.11
CA VAL A 129 7.87 0.94 1.40
C VAL A 129 8.05 1.16 -0.10
N GLN A 130 8.34 0.07 -0.81
CA GLN A 130 8.46 0.04 -2.25
C GLN A 130 7.25 -0.72 -2.79
N LEU A 131 6.32 -0.03 -3.45
CA LEU A 131 5.03 -0.63 -3.83
C LEU A 131 5.19 -1.86 -4.73
N ARG A 132 6.25 -1.90 -5.55
CA ARG A 132 6.62 -3.04 -6.40
C ARG A 132 6.83 -4.36 -5.62
N ASP A 133 7.18 -4.27 -4.34
CA ASP A 133 7.50 -5.44 -3.50
C ASP A 133 6.23 -6.06 -2.89
N TYR A 134 5.05 -5.47 -3.17
CA TYR A 134 3.76 -5.90 -2.65
C TYR A 134 2.83 -6.28 -3.80
N GLN A 135 2.15 -7.41 -3.66
CA GLN A 135 1.09 -7.81 -4.58
C GLN A 135 -0.25 -7.33 -4.04
N TYR A 136 -0.83 -6.31 -4.68
CA TYR A 136 -2.12 -5.75 -4.30
C TYR A 136 -2.82 -5.18 -5.53
N GLN A 137 -4.14 -5.07 -5.45
CA GLN A 137 -4.94 -4.52 -6.53
C GLN A 137 -5.61 -3.20 -6.12
N GLY A 138 -6.18 -2.51 -7.11
CA GLY A 138 -6.95 -1.28 -6.90
C GLY A 138 -8.22 -1.52 -6.08
N CYS A 139 -8.77 -0.43 -5.53
CA CYS A 139 -10.05 -0.49 -4.84
C CYS A 139 -11.16 -0.92 -5.82
N ILE A 140 -11.94 -1.94 -5.43
CA ILE A 140 -13.04 -2.47 -6.26
C ILE A 140 -14.41 -1.84 -5.93
N GLY A 141 -14.44 -0.78 -5.10
CA GLY A 141 -15.69 -0.08 -4.79
C GLY A 141 -16.74 -0.91 -4.06
N CYS A 142 -16.36 -1.99 -3.37
CA CYS A 142 -17.32 -2.89 -2.70
C CYS A 142 -18.01 -2.29 -1.46
N GLU A 143 -17.57 -1.11 -1.00
CA GLU A 143 -18.10 -0.36 0.16
C GLU A 143 -18.17 -1.11 1.51
N LYS A 144 -17.63 -2.33 1.63
CA LYS A 144 -17.57 -3.08 2.90
C LYS A 144 -16.85 -2.31 4.02
N CYS A 145 -15.97 -1.38 3.66
CA CYS A 145 -15.29 -0.50 4.60
C CYS A 145 -16.23 0.49 5.29
N ARG A 146 -17.37 0.86 4.71
CA ARG A 146 -18.31 1.83 5.30
C ARG A 146 -18.83 1.43 6.68
N LYS A 147 -19.00 0.12 6.91
CA LYS A 147 -19.44 -0.41 8.20
C LYS A 147 -18.29 -0.69 9.17
N THR A 148 -17.07 -0.87 8.65
CA THR A 148 -15.96 -1.44 9.41
C THR A 148 -14.82 -0.47 9.68
N GLY A 149 -14.77 0.67 8.97
CA GLY A 149 -13.69 1.65 9.08
C GLY A 149 -12.32 1.12 8.59
N VAL A 150 -12.28 -0.05 7.95
CA VAL A 150 -11.05 -0.63 7.39
C VAL A 150 -11.41 -1.41 6.13
N CYS A 151 -10.45 -1.65 5.24
CA CYS A 151 -10.75 -2.51 4.11
C CYS A 151 -10.87 -3.98 4.54
N LYS A 152 -12.08 -4.53 4.45
CA LYS A 152 -12.36 -5.97 4.60
C LYS A 152 -12.68 -6.69 3.28
N GLY A 153 -12.73 -5.95 2.18
CA GLY A 153 -13.07 -6.50 0.86
C GLY A 153 -11.93 -7.22 0.17
N LEU A 154 -10.69 -6.84 0.49
CA LEU A 154 -9.47 -7.37 -0.12
C LEU A 154 -8.45 -7.66 0.99
N LYS A 155 -7.89 -8.87 0.97
CA LYS A 155 -6.79 -9.31 1.84
C LYS A 155 -5.57 -9.61 0.97
N ASP A 156 -4.84 -8.56 0.64
CA ASP A 156 -3.68 -8.57 -0.25
C ASP A 156 -2.52 -7.77 0.36
N GLY A 157 -1.50 -7.44 -0.41
CA GLY A 157 -0.29 -6.74 0.05
C GLY A 157 -0.56 -5.43 0.79
N MET A 158 -1.66 -4.72 0.51
CA MET A 158 -2.07 -3.53 1.28
C MET A 158 -2.32 -3.83 2.76
N THR A 159 -2.75 -5.07 3.08
CA THR A 159 -2.97 -5.52 4.47
C THR A 159 -1.71 -5.39 5.32
N LEU A 160 -0.54 -5.57 4.71
CA LEU A 160 0.76 -5.45 5.38
C LEU A 160 1.19 -4.00 5.58
N ILE A 161 0.64 -3.06 4.81
CA ILE A 161 1.02 -1.64 4.81
C ILE A 161 0.12 -0.82 5.75
N TYR A 162 -1.16 -1.19 5.91
CA TYR A 162 -2.10 -0.44 6.75
C TYR A 162 -1.63 -0.17 8.18
N PRO A 163 -0.97 -1.11 8.91
CA PRO A 163 -0.51 -0.84 10.26
C PRO A 163 0.51 0.31 10.32
N ASP A 164 1.52 0.30 9.42
CA ASP A 164 2.50 1.37 9.34
C ASP A 164 1.85 2.70 8.92
N PHE A 165 0.87 2.65 8.00
CA PHE A 165 0.15 3.84 7.54
C PHE A 165 -0.68 4.49 8.66
N LEU A 166 -1.39 3.69 9.46
CA LEU A 166 -2.18 4.17 10.59
C LEU A 166 -1.29 4.77 11.67
N ALA A 167 -0.18 4.12 11.99
CA ALA A 167 0.78 4.60 12.98
C ALA A 167 1.53 5.88 12.56
N ALA A 168 1.65 6.13 11.25
CA ALA A 168 2.43 7.25 10.71
C ALA A 168 1.67 8.57 10.73
N GLN A 169 2.15 9.55 11.51
CA GLN A 169 1.69 10.94 11.43
C GLN A 169 2.26 11.65 10.19
N GLY A 170 3.44 11.23 9.71
CA GLY A 170 4.05 11.76 8.50
C GLY A 170 3.99 10.79 7.32
N LEU A 171 3.75 11.31 6.12
CA LEU A 171 3.73 10.52 4.89
C LEU A 171 4.64 11.14 3.81
N VAL A 172 5.47 10.32 3.18
CA VAL A 172 6.25 10.72 1.99
C VAL A 172 5.72 9.91 0.81
N LEU A 173 5.20 10.58 -0.23
CA LEU A 173 4.82 9.90 -1.48
C LEU A 173 5.78 10.29 -2.61
N VAL A 174 6.35 9.28 -3.27
CA VAL A 174 7.24 9.48 -4.42
C VAL A 174 6.74 8.66 -5.60
N SER A 175 6.39 9.30 -6.71
CA SER A 175 5.95 8.61 -7.93
C SER A 175 6.72 9.12 -9.15
N PRO A 176 7.12 8.27 -10.10
CA PRO A 176 7.42 8.73 -11.45
C PRO A 176 6.12 9.16 -12.15
N THR A 177 6.27 9.98 -13.18
CA THR A 177 5.22 10.33 -14.15
C THR A 177 5.13 9.24 -15.21
N HIS A 178 4.01 8.53 -15.22
CA HIS A 178 3.62 7.59 -16.26
C HIS A 178 2.40 8.17 -16.97
N THR A 179 2.51 8.43 -18.27
CA THR A 179 1.42 8.98 -19.10
C THR A 179 0.75 10.19 -18.45
N TYR A 180 1.52 11.24 -18.15
CA TYR A 180 1.04 12.50 -17.56
C TYR A 180 0.38 12.37 -16.16
N ASN A 181 0.64 11.26 -15.45
CA ASN A 181 0.04 11.00 -14.14
C ASN A 181 0.95 10.14 -13.25
N ILE A 182 0.52 9.85 -12.03
CA ILE A 182 1.18 8.89 -11.15
C ILE A 182 1.11 7.46 -11.71
N THR A 183 1.96 6.58 -11.18
CA THR A 183 1.92 5.15 -11.53
C THR A 183 0.60 4.50 -11.11
N ALA A 184 0.18 3.47 -11.87
CA ALA A 184 -1.00 2.66 -11.52
C ALA A 184 -0.91 2.06 -10.11
N TRP A 185 0.29 1.68 -9.65
CA TRP A 185 0.51 1.18 -8.29
C TRP A 185 0.34 2.26 -7.23
N MET A 186 0.86 3.48 -7.46
CA MET A 186 0.61 4.59 -6.55
C MET A 186 -0.87 4.94 -6.51
N LYS A 187 -1.55 4.96 -7.66
CA LYS A 187 -3.00 5.20 -7.72
C LYS A 187 -3.78 4.11 -6.98
N ALA A 188 -3.41 2.84 -7.16
CA ALA A 188 -4.01 1.74 -6.42
C ALA A 188 -3.79 1.89 -4.91
N PHE A 189 -2.59 2.28 -4.46
CA PHE A 189 -2.31 2.54 -3.04
C PHE A 189 -3.24 3.63 -2.50
N ILE A 190 -3.34 4.78 -3.19
CA ILE A 190 -4.20 5.90 -2.81
C ILE A 190 -5.69 5.50 -2.79
N ASP A 191 -6.17 4.80 -3.82
CA ASP A 191 -7.57 4.36 -3.90
C ASP A 191 -7.93 3.39 -2.77
N ARG A 192 -6.96 2.61 -2.29
CA ARG A 192 -7.16 1.68 -1.17
C ARG A 192 -7.22 2.41 0.18
N LEU A 193 -6.89 3.71 0.24
CA LEU A 193 -7.13 4.59 1.39
C LEU A 193 -8.58 5.09 1.46
N TYR A 194 -9.42 4.81 0.45
CA TYR A 194 -10.86 5.17 0.45
C TYR A 194 -11.60 4.70 1.70
N CYS A 195 -11.15 3.62 2.34
CA CYS A 195 -11.73 3.11 3.58
C CYS A 195 -11.69 4.09 4.76
N PHE A 196 -10.91 5.18 4.67
CA PHE A 196 -10.80 6.24 5.67
C PHE A 196 -11.80 7.37 5.53
N TYR A 197 -12.62 7.37 4.47
CA TYR A 197 -13.73 8.29 4.33
C TYR A 197 -14.99 7.76 4.99
N ASP A 198 -15.68 8.64 5.70
CA ASP A 198 -17.06 8.45 6.14
C ASP A 198 -17.99 9.22 5.20
N PHE A 199 -19.17 8.67 4.96
CA PHE A 199 -20.18 9.26 4.08
C PHE A 199 -21.52 9.27 4.79
N ASN A 200 -22.25 10.38 4.70
CA ASN A 200 -23.63 10.43 5.16
C ASN A 200 -24.55 9.66 4.21
N ASP A 201 -25.84 9.54 4.57
CA ASP A 201 -26.79 8.71 3.82
C ASP A 201 -27.55 9.44 2.70
N HIS A 202 -27.64 10.77 2.76
CA HIS A 202 -28.39 11.58 1.80
C HIS A 202 -27.53 11.94 0.58
N ARG A 203 -28.13 12.06 -0.61
CA ARG A 203 -27.43 12.37 -1.87
C ARG A 203 -27.61 13.86 -2.25
N PRO A 204 -26.58 14.56 -2.78
CA PRO A 204 -25.17 14.13 -2.86
C PRO A 204 -24.60 13.92 -1.45
N ARG A 205 -23.78 12.86 -1.30
CA ARG A 205 -23.27 12.49 0.03
C ARG A 205 -22.26 13.52 0.50
N GLY A 206 -22.53 14.07 1.68
CA GLY A 206 -21.49 14.71 2.48
C GLY A 206 -20.48 13.64 2.89
N TRP A 207 -19.20 14.02 2.89
CA TRP A 207 -18.10 13.14 3.25
C TRP A 207 -17.17 13.83 4.24
N SER A 208 -16.51 13.03 5.07
CA SER A 208 -15.44 13.47 5.96
C SER A 208 -14.33 12.41 5.96
N SER A 209 -13.12 12.81 6.36
CA SER A 209 -12.03 11.86 6.60
C SER A 209 -11.89 11.60 8.08
N ARG A 210 -11.78 10.32 8.47
CA ARG A 210 -11.45 9.94 9.84
C ARG A 210 -10.01 10.28 10.23
N LEU A 211 -9.16 10.56 9.25
CA LEU A 211 -7.78 10.99 9.47
C LEU A 211 -7.65 12.51 9.65
N ALA A 212 -8.71 13.27 9.36
CA ALA A 212 -8.72 14.72 9.57
C ALA A 212 -8.59 15.06 11.06
N GLY A 213 -7.92 16.17 11.35
CA GLY A 213 -7.69 16.63 12.73
C GLY A 213 -6.62 15.84 13.50
N GLN A 214 -6.00 14.80 12.91
CA GLN A 214 -4.95 14.01 13.56
C GLN A 214 -3.53 14.61 13.42
N GLY A 215 -3.42 15.87 12.97
CA GLY A 215 -2.13 16.54 12.77
C GLY A 215 -1.23 15.89 11.71
N ARG A 216 -1.82 15.15 10.76
CA ARG A 216 -1.07 14.40 9.75
C ARG A 216 -0.44 15.32 8.72
N LYS A 217 0.82 15.07 8.37
CA LYS A 217 1.63 15.90 7.47
C LYS A 217 2.21 15.05 6.33
N ALA A 218 2.39 15.64 5.15
CA ALA A 218 2.97 14.93 4.03
C ALA A 218 3.96 15.76 3.20
N VAL A 219 4.87 15.08 2.52
CA VAL A 219 5.69 15.67 1.44
C VAL A 219 5.64 14.79 0.21
N LEU A 220 5.69 15.42 -0.97
CA LEU A 220 5.44 14.76 -2.24
C LEU A 220 6.63 14.96 -3.18
N ALA A 221 6.98 13.94 -3.96
CA ALA A 221 7.97 14.10 -5.02
C ALA A 221 7.53 13.38 -6.30
N ALA A 222 7.71 14.06 -7.42
CA ALA A 222 7.41 13.56 -8.75
C ALA A 222 8.68 13.52 -9.60
N ILE A 223 8.85 12.46 -10.41
CA ILE A 223 9.97 12.35 -11.35
C ILE A 223 9.42 12.27 -12.77
N CYS A 224 9.77 13.25 -13.59
CA CYS A 224 9.46 13.32 -15.01
C CYS A 224 10.75 13.23 -15.84
N GLU A 225 10.70 12.46 -16.93
CA GLU A 225 11.79 12.39 -17.90
C GLU A 225 11.91 13.70 -18.68
N GLN A 226 10.77 14.24 -19.10
CA GLN A 226 10.75 15.43 -19.93
C GLN A 226 11.15 16.67 -19.12
N PRO A 227 11.74 17.68 -19.77
CA PRO A 227 12.13 18.92 -19.13
C PRO A 227 10.95 19.88 -18.89
N ASP A 228 9.86 19.74 -19.64
CA ASP A 228 8.71 20.62 -19.54
C ASP A 228 7.79 20.21 -18.37
N ALA A 229 7.33 21.21 -17.62
CA ALA A 229 6.35 21.05 -16.56
C ALA A 229 5.02 20.48 -17.08
N ALA A 230 4.61 20.84 -18.29
CA ALA A 230 3.39 20.32 -18.91
C ALA A 230 3.41 18.80 -19.07
N ASP A 231 4.59 18.21 -19.26
CA ASP A 231 4.77 16.76 -19.42
C ASP A 231 4.68 15.98 -18.10
N MET A 232 4.87 16.66 -16.96
CA MET A 232 4.54 16.06 -15.66
C MET A 232 3.04 15.86 -15.49
N GLY A 233 2.23 16.63 -16.23
CA GLY A 233 0.78 16.56 -16.20
C GLY A 233 0.22 16.74 -14.79
N PHE A 234 -0.60 15.78 -14.36
CA PHE A 234 -1.28 15.83 -13.06
C PHE A 234 -0.55 15.06 -11.96
N THR A 235 0.73 14.76 -12.13
CA THR A 235 1.44 13.82 -11.23
C THR A 235 1.45 14.34 -9.78
N LEU A 236 1.75 15.62 -9.55
CA LEU A 236 1.75 16.18 -8.20
C LEU A 236 0.33 16.35 -7.67
N GLU A 237 -0.60 16.84 -8.48
CA GLU A 237 -2.02 17.00 -8.15
C GLU A 237 -2.67 15.67 -7.73
N ALA A 238 -2.35 14.59 -8.44
CA ALA A 238 -2.85 13.25 -8.16
C ALA A 238 -2.26 12.65 -6.87
N LEU A 239 -1.13 13.14 -6.39
CA LEU A 239 -0.61 12.85 -5.05
C LEU A 239 -1.26 13.75 -4.00
N ARG A 240 -1.39 15.05 -4.29
CA ARG A 240 -1.81 16.12 -3.37
C ARG A 240 -3.28 16.00 -2.97
N TYR A 241 -4.18 16.09 -3.93
CA TYR A 241 -5.61 16.23 -3.64
C TYR A 241 -6.20 15.06 -2.83
N PRO A 242 -5.84 13.79 -3.10
CA PRO A 242 -6.33 12.70 -2.27
C PRO A 242 -5.83 12.75 -0.82
N LEU A 243 -4.62 13.26 -0.57
CA LEU A 243 -4.08 13.40 0.78
C LEU A 243 -4.72 14.58 1.53
N GLU A 244 -4.91 15.71 0.86
CA GLU A 244 -5.65 16.85 1.43
C GLU A 244 -7.08 16.45 1.77
N ALA A 245 -7.75 15.69 0.90
CA ALA A 245 -9.07 15.15 1.19
C ALA A 245 -9.05 14.19 2.39
N LEU A 246 -7.98 13.42 2.58
CA LEU A 246 -7.79 12.62 3.80
C LEU A 246 -7.45 13.47 5.04
N GLY A 247 -7.21 14.77 4.91
CA GLY A 247 -6.90 15.67 6.03
C GLY A 247 -5.41 15.78 6.36
N TYR A 248 -4.53 15.42 5.42
CA TYR A 248 -3.10 15.72 5.53
C TYR A 248 -2.82 17.18 5.18
N GLN A 249 -1.90 17.81 5.90
CA GLN A 249 -1.27 19.05 5.44
C GLN A 249 -0.03 18.74 4.61
N ILE A 250 0.04 19.30 3.41
CA ILE A 250 1.22 19.17 2.54
C ILE A 250 2.28 20.21 2.97
N ILE A 251 3.46 19.72 3.36
CA ILE A 251 4.57 20.54 3.87
C ILE A 251 5.46 21.02 2.73
N ALA A 252 5.70 20.17 1.74
CA ALA A 252 6.56 20.50 0.61
C ALA A 252 6.35 19.53 -0.56
N GLU A 253 6.71 20.00 -1.74
CA GLU A 253 6.65 19.24 -2.98
C GLU A 253 7.93 19.40 -3.79
N LEU A 254 8.30 18.35 -4.51
CA LEU A 254 9.51 18.30 -5.33
C LEU A 254 9.21 17.72 -6.71
N PRO A 255 8.96 18.56 -7.71
CA PRO A 255 9.01 18.13 -9.10
C PRO A 255 10.47 17.98 -9.53
N VAL A 256 10.80 16.84 -10.16
CA VAL A 256 12.12 16.57 -10.76
C VAL A 256 11.93 16.30 -12.24
N PHE A 257 12.69 17.00 -13.07
CA PHE A 257 12.59 16.96 -14.54
C PHE A 257 13.91 16.50 -15.17
N GLY A 258 13.88 16.06 -16.42
CA GLY A 258 15.10 15.71 -17.17
C GLY A 258 15.78 14.45 -16.67
N VAL A 259 15.06 13.54 -16.00
CA VAL A 259 15.66 12.37 -15.33
C VAL A 259 14.95 11.07 -15.71
N PHE A 260 15.62 10.24 -16.51
CA PHE A 260 15.13 8.90 -16.89
C PHE A 260 16.02 7.77 -16.36
N ASP A 261 17.33 7.88 -16.59
CA ASP A 261 18.28 6.81 -16.29
C ASP A 261 18.26 6.41 -14.82
N ARG A 262 18.55 5.12 -14.57
CA ARG A 262 18.45 4.54 -13.24
C ARG A 262 19.36 5.28 -12.26
N ALA A 263 18.75 5.81 -11.19
CA ALA A 263 19.43 6.57 -10.14
C ALA A 263 20.17 7.83 -10.61
N LYS A 264 19.90 8.33 -11.82
CA LYS A 264 20.48 9.56 -12.36
C LYS A 264 20.24 10.78 -11.48
N VAL A 265 19.12 10.83 -10.74
CA VAL A 265 18.83 11.93 -9.80
C VAL A 265 19.94 12.14 -8.76
N LYS A 266 20.76 11.13 -8.47
CA LYS A 266 21.93 11.27 -7.57
C LYS A 266 22.94 12.31 -8.04
N THR A 267 23.02 12.55 -9.35
CA THR A 267 23.97 13.52 -9.91
C THR A 267 23.45 14.95 -9.83
N GLN A 268 22.19 15.15 -9.43
CA GLN A 268 21.59 16.47 -9.24
C GLN A 268 21.67 16.86 -7.77
N GLU A 269 22.78 17.46 -7.36
CA GLU A 269 23.05 17.79 -5.96
C GLU A 269 21.97 18.68 -5.32
N ALA A 270 21.51 19.70 -6.04
CA ALA A 270 20.45 20.59 -5.59
C ALA A 270 19.16 19.82 -5.26
N VAL A 271 18.75 18.88 -6.12
CA VAL A 271 17.56 18.04 -5.90
C VAL A 271 17.76 17.13 -4.69
N MET A 272 18.96 16.55 -4.53
CA MET A 272 19.27 15.69 -3.39
C MET A 272 19.33 16.45 -2.06
N GLN A 273 19.75 17.71 -2.07
CA GLN A 273 19.72 18.61 -0.92
C GLN A 273 18.29 19.00 -0.58
N GLN A 274 17.49 19.42 -1.59
CA GLN A 274 16.08 19.77 -1.40
C GLN A 274 15.28 18.59 -0.85
N ALA A 275 15.46 17.38 -1.39
CA ALA A 275 14.84 16.17 -0.87
C ALA A 275 15.16 15.93 0.61
N ARG A 276 16.43 16.09 1.01
CA ARG A 276 16.84 15.97 2.42
C ARG A 276 16.21 17.06 3.29
N GLN A 277 16.15 18.29 2.79
CA GLN A 277 15.55 19.42 3.49
C GLN A 277 14.03 19.23 3.71
N MET A 278 13.32 18.69 2.72
CA MET A 278 11.90 18.35 2.87
C MET A 278 11.67 17.30 3.97
N GLY A 279 12.57 16.33 4.08
CA GLY A 279 12.53 15.36 5.18
C GLY A 279 12.68 16.01 6.55
N ARG A 280 13.60 16.97 6.69
CA ARG A 280 13.79 17.74 7.93
C ARG A 280 12.56 18.61 8.24
N ALA A 281 12.05 19.32 7.23
CA ALA A 281 10.85 20.14 7.36
C ALA A 281 9.64 19.31 7.79
N LEU A 282 9.46 18.11 7.21
CA LEU A 282 8.42 17.19 7.63
C LEU A 282 8.58 16.79 9.10
N ALA A 283 9.78 16.35 9.51
CA ALA A 283 10.03 15.94 10.89
C ALA A 283 9.80 17.07 11.90
N GLN A 284 10.23 18.29 11.58
CA GLN A 284 9.99 19.48 12.40
C GLN A 284 8.49 19.80 12.50
N ALA A 285 7.75 19.71 11.39
CA ALA A 285 6.31 19.97 11.36
C ALA A 285 5.47 18.92 12.10
N LEU A 286 6.03 17.73 12.40
CA LEU A 286 5.40 16.72 13.26
C LEU A 286 5.61 17.01 14.76
N SER A 287 6.56 17.87 15.10
CA SER A 287 6.92 18.22 16.48
C SER A 287 6.33 19.55 16.94
N ALA A 288 5.61 20.25 16.04
CA ALA A 288 5.00 21.56 16.25
C ALA A 288 3.49 21.42 16.49
#